data_AF-A0A8H4WNW4-F1
#
_entry.id   AF-A0A8H4WNW4-F1
#
_cell.length_a   1.000
_cell.length_b   1.000
_cell.length_c   1.000
_cell.angle_alpha   90.00
_cell.angle_beta   90.00
_cell.angle_gamma   90.00
#
_symmetry.space_group_name_H-M   'P 1'
#
loop_
_entity.id
_entity.type
_entity.pdbx_description
1 polymer ?
#
loop_
_entity_poly.entity_id
_entity_poly.type
_entity_poly.pdbx_seq_one_letter_code
_entity_poly.pdbx_strand_id
1 'polypeptide(L)'
;MGYHTILAFGGWVDSTHPTKHHILRNTAKTENRLTVTKNIAAFIKKHDLDGVDIDWEYPGAPDIPDIPKADEDDGKNYLVDRLWLQIPERSESRNGERFAAQLSFEKRQYANIIHQDGQSRVAGPMCIFLGSSEDSLARKGTCTNTAGFIPNAEVDEIANKQTSWWKDESDSDIPVHNDTESVASMSPETKSGRISKYKGLNFGNVDD
;
A
#
# COMPACT_ATOMS: atom_id res chain seq x y z
N MET A 1 -24.93 -1.90 8.59
CA MET A 1 -23.65 -2.04 7.87
C MET A 1 -23.16 -3.45 8.10
N GLY A 2 -22.96 -4.22 7.04
CA GLY A 2 -22.24 -5.49 7.10
C GLY A 2 -20.74 -5.24 7.00
N TYR A 3 -19.93 -6.21 7.41
CA TYR A 3 -18.50 -6.24 7.16
C TYR A 3 -18.21 -7.34 6.15
N HIS A 4 -17.17 -7.14 5.32
CA HIS A 4 -16.63 -8.17 4.46
C HIS A 4 -15.27 -8.61 4.99
N THR A 5 -14.99 -9.91 4.94
CA THR A 5 -13.69 -10.48 5.32
C THR A 5 -13.02 -11.03 4.09
N ILE A 6 -11.86 -10.47 3.74
CA ILE A 6 -11.14 -10.80 2.51
C ILE A 6 -9.81 -11.48 2.89
N LEU A 7 -9.43 -12.53 2.15
CA LEU A 7 -8.11 -13.13 2.26
C LEU A 7 -7.07 -12.25 1.57
N ALA A 8 -6.17 -11.59 2.28
CA ALA A 8 -5.03 -10.89 1.68
C ALA A 8 -3.77 -11.77 1.70
N PHE A 9 -3.01 -11.79 0.60
CA PHE A 9 -1.65 -12.36 0.58
C PHE A 9 -0.74 -11.63 -0.40
N GLY A 10 0.55 -11.58 -0.08
CA GLY A 10 1.57 -10.85 -0.84
C GLY A 10 2.25 -9.79 0.03
N GLY A 11 2.21 -8.55 -0.43
CA GLY A 11 2.92 -7.43 0.15
C GLY A 11 4.38 -7.38 -0.26
N TRP A 12 5.02 -6.28 0.11
CA TRP A 12 6.40 -5.96 -0.27
C TRP A 12 7.39 -7.11 -0.08
N VAL A 13 7.48 -7.70 1.11
CA VAL A 13 8.52 -8.71 1.40
C VAL A 13 8.37 -9.95 0.50
N ASP A 14 7.14 -10.40 0.28
CA ASP A 14 6.88 -11.55 -0.59
C ASP A 14 7.05 -11.20 -2.08
N SER A 15 6.98 -9.90 -2.41
CA SER A 15 7.18 -9.38 -3.77
C SER A 15 8.63 -9.06 -4.11
N THR A 16 9.43 -8.60 -3.15
CA THR A 16 10.73 -7.95 -3.40
C THR A 16 11.92 -8.63 -2.73
N HIS A 17 11.72 -9.50 -1.74
CA HIS A 17 12.85 -10.10 -1.03
C HIS A 17 13.61 -11.12 -1.90
N PRO A 18 14.96 -11.17 -1.88
CA PRO A 18 15.75 -12.07 -2.73
C PRO A 18 15.37 -13.55 -2.65
N THR A 19 14.92 -14.02 -1.48
CA THR A 19 14.50 -15.42 -1.29
C THR A 19 13.01 -15.66 -1.55
N LYS A 20 12.20 -14.63 -1.81
CA LYS A 20 10.74 -14.75 -1.88
C LYS A 20 10.09 -14.19 -3.14
N HIS A 21 10.71 -13.24 -3.84
CA HIS A 21 10.17 -12.58 -5.04
C HIS A 21 9.60 -13.54 -6.11
N HIS A 22 10.09 -14.78 -6.15
CA HIS A 22 9.62 -15.80 -7.08
C HIS A 22 8.24 -16.38 -6.75
N ILE A 23 7.71 -16.20 -5.53
CA ILE A 23 6.44 -16.81 -5.07
C ILE A 23 5.25 -16.26 -5.87
N LEU A 24 5.09 -14.93 -5.92
CA LEU A 24 4.00 -14.28 -6.65
C LEU A 24 4.19 -14.39 -8.18
N ARG A 25 5.45 -14.27 -8.66
CA ARG A 25 5.81 -14.53 -10.07
C ARG A 25 5.38 -15.92 -10.51
N ASN A 26 5.70 -16.95 -9.72
CA ASN A 26 5.31 -18.33 -10.03
C ASN A 26 3.80 -18.54 -9.96
N THR A 27 3.10 -17.82 -9.08
CA THR A 27 1.63 -17.88 -8.98
C THR A 27 0.94 -17.46 -10.27
N ALA A 28 1.45 -16.41 -10.94
CA ALA A 28 0.87 -15.89 -12.17
C ALA A 28 1.14 -16.77 -13.41
N LYS A 29 2.15 -17.65 -13.37
CA LYS A 29 2.52 -18.49 -14.51
C LYS A 29 1.36 -19.38 -14.97
N THR A 30 1.28 -19.59 -16.28
CA THR A 30 0.18 -20.32 -16.94
C THR A 30 -0.02 -21.73 -16.37
N GLU A 31 1.07 -22.41 -16.02
CA GLU A 31 1.07 -23.76 -15.44
C GLU A 31 0.58 -23.82 -13.99
N ASN A 32 0.70 -22.73 -13.21
CA ASN A 32 0.39 -22.72 -11.78
C ASN A 32 -0.95 -22.06 -11.45
N ARG A 33 -1.35 -21.04 -12.22
CA ARG A 33 -2.54 -20.21 -11.94
C ARG A 33 -3.82 -21.02 -11.68
N LEU A 34 -3.99 -22.16 -12.36
CA LEU A 34 -5.14 -23.04 -12.21
C LEU A 34 -5.20 -23.64 -10.79
N THR A 35 -4.08 -24.18 -10.34
CA THR A 35 -3.95 -24.81 -9.02
C THR A 35 -4.07 -23.75 -7.93
N VAL A 36 -3.42 -22.59 -8.10
CA VAL A 36 -3.50 -21.50 -7.13
C VAL A 36 -4.94 -20.99 -6.98
N THR A 37 -5.63 -20.73 -8.10
CA THR A 37 -7.04 -20.29 -8.08
C THR A 37 -7.94 -21.28 -7.33
N LYS A 38 -7.77 -22.59 -7.58
CA LYS A 38 -8.54 -23.63 -6.87
C LYS A 38 -8.26 -23.65 -5.37
N ASN A 39 -7.00 -23.49 -4.97
CA ASN A 39 -6.62 -23.47 -3.56
C ASN A 39 -7.18 -22.24 -2.84
N ILE A 40 -7.13 -21.06 -3.49
CA ILE A 40 -7.72 -19.82 -2.97
C ILE A 40 -9.25 -20.00 -2.81
N ALA A 41 -9.94 -20.47 -3.86
CA ALA A 41 -11.38 -20.70 -3.80
C ALA A 41 -11.77 -21.70 -2.68
N ALA A 42 -10.97 -22.76 -2.51
CA ALA A 42 -11.16 -23.72 -1.42
C ALA A 42 -10.93 -23.08 -0.04
N PHE A 43 -9.93 -22.22 0.10
CA PHE A 43 -9.66 -21.49 1.35
C PHE A 43 -10.79 -20.52 1.70
N ILE A 44 -11.21 -19.69 0.74
CA ILE A 44 -12.34 -18.75 0.89
C ILE A 44 -13.58 -19.51 1.36
N LYS A 45 -13.93 -20.61 0.68
CA LYS A 45 -15.10 -21.43 1.05
C LYS A 45 -14.96 -22.05 2.44
N LYS A 46 -13.79 -22.57 2.77
CA LYS A 46 -13.52 -23.22 4.07
C LYS A 46 -13.65 -22.23 5.23
N HIS A 47 -13.30 -20.97 5.00
CA HIS A 47 -13.22 -19.94 6.03
C HIS A 47 -14.37 -18.93 5.99
N ASP A 48 -15.39 -19.14 5.15
CA ASP A 48 -16.54 -18.23 4.98
C ASP A 48 -16.09 -16.77 4.70
N LEU A 49 -15.14 -16.62 3.76
CA LEU A 49 -14.61 -15.32 3.35
C LEU A 49 -15.37 -14.76 2.14
N ASP A 50 -15.36 -13.44 2.01
CA ASP A 50 -16.08 -12.69 0.97
C ASP A 50 -15.24 -12.46 -0.29
N GLY A 51 -13.94 -12.75 -0.25
CA GLY A 51 -13.04 -12.47 -1.36
C GLY A 51 -11.57 -12.77 -1.10
N VAL A 52 -10.73 -12.32 -2.03
CA VAL A 52 -9.27 -12.40 -1.97
C VAL A 52 -8.64 -11.10 -2.45
N ASP A 53 -7.58 -10.64 -1.80
CA ASP A 53 -6.73 -9.55 -2.26
C ASP A 53 -5.34 -10.10 -2.55
N ILE A 54 -4.86 -9.87 -3.76
CA ILE A 54 -3.53 -10.32 -4.18
C ILE A 54 -2.65 -9.08 -4.26
N ASP A 55 -1.78 -8.92 -3.29
CA ASP A 55 -0.96 -7.73 -3.15
C ASP A 55 0.44 -8.00 -3.75
N TRP A 56 0.54 -7.96 -5.08
CA TRP A 56 1.82 -8.14 -5.78
C TRP A 56 2.45 -6.80 -6.12
N GLU A 57 3.62 -6.53 -5.53
CA GLU A 57 4.38 -5.28 -5.68
C GLU A 57 5.74 -5.48 -6.40
N TYR A 58 5.84 -5.44 -7.73
CA TYR A 58 4.79 -5.26 -8.73
C TYR A 58 5.01 -6.25 -9.90
N PRO A 59 3.95 -6.72 -10.59
CA PRO A 59 4.08 -7.51 -11.80
C PRO A 59 4.92 -6.76 -12.85
N GLY A 60 5.96 -7.41 -13.39
CA GLY A 60 6.81 -6.81 -14.42
C GLY A 60 7.81 -5.74 -13.92
N ALA A 61 8.03 -5.63 -12.59
CA ALA A 61 9.01 -4.69 -12.03
C ALA A 61 10.42 -4.88 -12.65
N PRO A 62 11.00 -3.84 -13.27
CA PRO A 62 12.23 -3.99 -14.06
C PRO A 62 13.53 -3.89 -13.23
N ASP A 63 13.49 -3.27 -12.05
CA ASP A 63 14.68 -2.68 -11.42
C ASP A 63 14.69 -2.72 -9.88
N ILE A 64 14.15 -3.78 -9.27
CA ILE A 64 14.28 -3.99 -7.81
C ILE A 64 15.70 -4.51 -7.50
N PRO A 65 16.45 -3.88 -6.56
CA PRO A 65 17.79 -4.32 -6.18
C PRO A 65 17.84 -5.79 -5.75
N ASP A 66 18.95 -6.46 -6.05
CA ASP A 66 19.26 -7.83 -5.62
C ASP A 66 18.30 -8.94 -6.07
N ILE A 67 17.34 -8.63 -6.96
CA ILE A 67 16.47 -9.62 -7.60
C ILE A 67 16.52 -9.54 -9.13
N PRO A 68 16.34 -10.66 -9.86
CA PRO A 68 16.28 -10.62 -11.30
C PRO A 68 15.10 -9.79 -11.81
N LYS A 69 15.27 -9.17 -12.99
CA LYS A 69 14.20 -8.51 -13.75
C LYS A 69 12.98 -9.46 -13.85
N ALA A 70 11.79 -8.92 -13.61
CA ALA A 70 10.54 -9.65 -13.78
C ALA A 70 10.27 -9.99 -15.25
N ASP A 71 9.37 -10.96 -15.49
CA ASP A 71 8.97 -11.31 -16.86
C ASP A 71 8.09 -10.19 -17.43
N GLU A 72 8.27 -9.84 -18.70
CA GLU A 72 7.49 -8.79 -19.35
C GLU A 72 6.01 -9.19 -19.53
N ASP A 73 5.73 -10.50 -19.49
CA ASP A 73 4.37 -11.04 -19.51
C ASP A 73 3.73 -11.16 -18.12
N ASP A 74 4.45 -10.85 -17.02
CA ASP A 74 3.90 -10.92 -15.65
C ASP A 74 2.61 -10.10 -15.52
N GLY A 75 2.58 -8.87 -16.04
CA GLY A 75 1.39 -8.03 -16.02
C GLY A 75 0.22 -8.62 -16.82
N LYS A 76 0.49 -9.25 -17.97
CA LYS A 76 -0.56 -9.91 -18.77
C LYS A 76 -1.09 -11.14 -18.04
N ASN A 77 -0.19 -11.96 -17.51
CA ASN A 77 -0.51 -13.18 -16.77
C ASN A 77 -1.31 -12.89 -15.51
N TYR A 78 -0.99 -11.77 -14.83
CA TYR A 78 -1.72 -11.28 -13.67
C TYR A 78 -3.15 -10.84 -14.02
N LEU A 79 -3.33 -10.19 -15.17
CA LEU A 79 -4.64 -9.73 -15.66
C LEU A 79 -5.50 -10.83 -16.29
N VAL A 80 -4.98 -12.05 -16.53
CA VAL A 80 -5.79 -13.06 -17.22
C VAL A 80 -6.96 -13.53 -16.34
N ASP A 81 -8.17 -13.26 -16.85
CA ASP A 81 -9.55 -13.62 -16.45
C ASP A 81 -9.81 -15.02 -15.84
N ARG A 82 -8.81 -15.91 -15.77
CA ARG A 82 -8.93 -17.31 -15.35
C ARG A 82 -9.04 -17.50 -13.84
N LEU A 83 -8.57 -16.53 -13.04
CA LEU A 83 -8.84 -16.47 -11.59
C LEU A 83 -10.35 -16.33 -11.35
N TRP A 84 -11.00 -15.44 -12.10
CA TRP A 84 -12.42 -15.09 -11.95
C TRP A 84 -13.38 -16.15 -12.50
N LEU A 85 -13.00 -16.83 -13.59
CA LEU A 85 -13.83 -17.86 -14.23
C LEU A 85 -13.88 -19.19 -13.45
N GLN A 86 -13.03 -19.39 -12.43
CA GLN A 86 -12.93 -20.64 -11.66
C GLN A 86 -13.23 -20.51 -10.18
N ILE A 87 -13.34 -19.29 -9.66
CA ILE A 87 -14.10 -19.07 -8.44
C ILE A 87 -15.55 -19.39 -8.85
N PRO A 88 -16.12 -20.51 -8.37
CA PRO A 88 -17.34 -21.07 -8.94
C PRO A 88 -18.42 -20.00 -9.06
N GLU A 89 -19.09 -19.99 -10.22
CA GLU A 89 -20.29 -19.21 -10.42
C GLU A 89 -21.17 -19.29 -9.16
N ARG A 90 -21.49 -18.11 -8.62
CA ARG A 90 -22.79 -17.80 -8.02
C ARG A 90 -23.40 -18.95 -7.22
N SER A 91 -22.85 -19.22 -6.04
CA SER A 91 -23.68 -19.66 -4.93
C SER A 91 -23.12 -19.05 -3.65
N GLU A 92 -23.76 -17.92 -3.29
CA GLU A 92 -23.93 -17.49 -1.91
C GLU A 92 -22.63 -17.42 -1.08
N SER A 93 -21.78 -16.39 -1.33
CA SER A 93 -21.17 -15.75 -0.16
C SER A 93 -22.30 -15.12 0.66
N ARG A 94 -22.10 -14.96 1.97
CA ARG A 94 -23.03 -14.65 3.07
C ARG A 94 -24.42 -14.05 2.80
N ASN A 95 -24.67 -13.31 1.71
CA ASN A 95 -25.95 -12.70 1.35
C ASN A 95 -26.24 -12.63 -0.18
N GLY A 96 -25.61 -13.46 -1.01
CA GLY A 96 -25.75 -13.36 -2.48
C GLY A 96 -24.95 -12.21 -3.11
N GLU A 97 -23.99 -11.65 -2.38
CA GLU A 97 -23.08 -10.60 -2.84
C GLU A 97 -21.92 -11.21 -3.66
N ARG A 98 -21.39 -10.44 -4.60
CA ARG A 98 -20.35 -10.92 -5.54
C ARG A 98 -19.00 -10.98 -4.82
N PHE A 99 -18.19 -11.99 -5.13
CA PHE A 99 -16.79 -12.06 -4.68
C PHE A 99 -16.02 -10.81 -5.14
N ALA A 100 -15.37 -10.13 -4.21
CA ALA A 100 -14.41 -9.08 -4.52
C ALA A 100 -13.02 -9.72 -4.63
N ALA A 101 -12.32 -9.44 -5.73
CA ALA A 101 -10.86 -9.44 -5.65
C ALA A 101 -10.35 -8.02 -5.88
N GLN A 102 -9.52 -7.60 -4.94
CA GLN A 102 -8.85 -6.32 -4.97
C GLN A 102 -7.49 -6.53 -5.63
N LEU A 103 -7.12 -5.53 -6.43
CA LEU A 103 -5.78 -5.36 -6.94
C LEU A 103 -5.26 -4.11 -6.24
N SER A 104 -4.59 -4.30 -5.12
CA SER A 104 -3.88 -3.23 -4.45
C SER A 104 -2.65 -2.85 -5.27
N PHE A 105 -2.56 -1.57 -5.62
CA PHE A 105 -1.31 -0.95 -6.07
C PHE A 105 -0.96 0.07 -5.00
N GLU A 106 -0.40 -0.40 -3.88
CA GLU A 106 0.05 0.50 -2.83
C GLU A 106 1.42 1.08 -3.20
N LYS A 107 1.51 2.41 -3.28
CA LYS A 107 2.78 3.12 -3.14
C LYS A 107 2.82 3.63 -1.70
N ARG A 108 3.75 3.09 -0.91
CA ARG A 108 3.92 3.38 0.52
C ARG A 108 3.91 4.89 0.81
N GLN A 109 3.27 5.25 1.93
CA GLN A 109 3.40 6.56 2.54
C GLN A 109 4.71 6.60 3.34
N TYR A 110 5.64 7.48 2.94
CA TYR A 110 6.92 7.68 3.62
C TYR A 110 6.83 8.92 4.52
N ALA A 111 7.24 8.80 5.78
CA ALA A 111 7.42 9.93 6.69
C ALA A 111 8.87 10.45 6.59
N ASN A 112 9.06 11.69 6.10
CA ASN A 112 10.39 12.22 5.78
C ASN A 112 10.87 13.26 6.79
N ILE A 113 12.02 13.03 7.42
CA ILE A 113 12.68 14.00 8.32
C ILE A 113 14.02 14.46 7.70
N ILE A 114 14.33 15.75 7.89
CA ILE A 114 15.55 16.44 7.47
C ILE A 114 16.43 16.72 8.70
N HIS A 115 17.76 16.66 8.56
CA HIS A 115 18.69 17.36 9.45
C HIS A 115 19.51 18.36 8.61
N GLN A 116 19.68 19.58 9.14
CA GLN A 116 20.28 20.73 8.45
C GLN A 116 21.81 20.69 8.41
N ASP A 117 22.35 21.06 7.24
CA ASP A 117 23.71 21.55 7.06
C ASP A 117 23.65 23.09 6.98
N GLY A 118 23.38 23.75 8.11
CA GLY A 118 23.76 25.15 8.36
C GLY A 118 23.25 26.29 7.47
N GLN A 119 22.51 26.07 6.36
CA GLN A 119 21.95 27.15 5.54
C GLN A 119 20.57 26.78 4.97
N SER A 120 19.56 27.60 5.34
CA SER A 120 18.17 27.62 4.86
C SER A 120 17.18 26.65 5.52
N ARG A 121 16.24 27.22 6.28
CA ARG A 121 15.03 26.60 6.84
C ARG A 121 13.98 26.47 5.73
N VAL A 122 13.95 25.38 4.99
CA VAL A 122 12.86 25.16 4.03
C VAL A 122 12.15 23.90 4.44
N ALA A 123 10.91 24.05 4.90
CA ALA A 123 9.86 23.06 4.71
C ALA A 123 9.21 23.38 3.35
N GLY A 124 9.04 22.39 2.48
CA GLY A 124 8.61 22.64 1.11
C GLY A 124 8.74 21.46 0.16
N PRO A 125 8.24 21.59 -1.09
CA PRO A 125 8.31 20.53 -2.10
C PRO A 125 9.74 20.36 -2.66
N MET A 126 10.62 21.31 -2.32
CA MET A 126 12.04 21.33 -2.69
C MET A 126 12.93 20.69 -1.60
N CYS A 127 12.33 20.22 -0.49
CA CYS A 127 13.04 19.42 0.50
C CYS A 127 13.41 18.07 -0.10
N ILE A 128 14.70 17.77 -0.13
CA ILE A 128 15.19 16.48 -0.62
C ILE A 128 15.11 15.43 0.49
N PHE A 129 14.62 14.25 0.12
CA PHE A 129 14.72 13.05 0.93
C PHE A 129 16.19 12.72 1.20
N LEU A 130 16.52 12.44 2.46
CA LEU A 130 17.86 12.01 2.87
C LEU A 130 17.83 10.53 3.25
N GLY A 131 18.80 9.78 2.71
CA GLY A 131 18.88 8.33 2.87
C GLY A 131 18.34 7.59 1.65
N SER A 132 17.93 6.32 1.86
CA SER A 132 17.32 5.46 0.85
C SER A 132 15.96 4.93 1.33
N SER A 133 15.19 4.26 0.46
CA SER A 133 13.93 3.60 0.87
C SER A 133 14.10 2.58 1.99
N GLU A 134 15.31 2.04 2.17
CA GLU A 134 15.66 1.04 3.18
C GLU A 134 16.42 1.63 4.38
N ASP A 135 16.96 2.83 4.25
CA ASP A 135 17.78 3.49 5.28
C ASP A 135 17.45 4.98 5.34
N SER A 136 16.36 5.29 6.03
CA SER A 136 15.92 6.66 6.25
C SER A 136 16.73 7.32 7.37
N LEU A 137 17.21 8.53 7.13
CA LEU A 137 17.88 9.34 8.16
C LEU A 137 16.90 10.05 9.11
N ALA A 138 15.62 9.69 9.02
CA ALA A 138 14.60 10.26 9.87
C ALA A 138 14.74 9.82 11.34
N ARG A 139 14.33 10.70 12.26
CA ARG A 139 14.12 10.27 13.64
C ARG A 139 13.10 9.14 13.66
N LYS A 140 13.42 8.10 14.40
CA LYS A 140 12.54 6.96 14.64
C LYS A 140 11.35 7.41 15.49
N GLY A 141 10.15 6.92 15.16
CA GLY A 141 9.00 7.04 16.05
C GLY A 141 9.30 6.41 17.41
N THR A 142 8.71 6.97 18.46
CA THR A 142 8.89 6.48 19.84
C THR A 142 8.33 5.07 19.99
N CYS A 143 7.21 4.77 19.31
CA CYS A 143 6.58 3.46 19.36
C CYS A 143 7.04 2.55 18.21
N THR A 144 7.14 3.06 16.98
CA THR A 144 7.56 2.22 15.83
C THR A 144 9.03 1.85 15.83
N ASN A 145 9.89 2.68 16.44
CA ASN A 145 11.35 2.51 16.47
C ASN A 145 11.98 2.25 15.08
N THR A 146 11.31 2.71 14.03
CA THR A 146 11.71 2.57 12.62
C THR A 146 11.77 3.97 12.01
N ALA A 147 12.90 4.30 11.38
CA ALA A 147 13.06 5.58 10.70
C ALA A 147 12.27 5.54 9.39
N GLY A 148 11.65 6.65 8.99
CA GLY A 148 10.85 6.71 7.77
C GLY A 148 9.39 6.25 7.93
N PHE A 149 9.05 5.66 9.08
CA PHE A 149 7.70 5.15 9.39
C PHE A 149 7.23 5.63 10.76
N ILE A 150 6.11 6.33 10.78
CA ILE A 150 5.48 6.83 11.99
C ILE A 150 3.96 6.63 11.88
N PRO A 151 3.27 6.10 12.91
CA PRO A 151 1.85 5.83 12.86
C PRO A 151 1.07 7.13 13.08
N ASN A 152 -0.17 7.20 12.57
CA ASN A 152 -1.03 8.39 12.73
C ASN A 152 -1.16 8.84 14.20
N ALA A 153 -1.17 7.90 15.15
CA ALA A 153 -1.21 8.23 16.58
C ALA A 153 -0.02 9.09 17.04
N GLU A 154 1.21 8.81 16.57
CA GLU A 154 2.38 9.63 16.90
C GLU A 154 2.40 10.94 16.09
N VAL A 155 1.84 10.94 14.87
CA VAL A 155 1.65 12.17 14.09
C VAL A 155 0.71 13.13 14.82
N ASP A 156 -0.39 12.62 15.37
CA ASP A 156 -1.35 13.42 16.14
C ASP A 156 -0.69 14.02 17.39
N GLU A 157 0.19 13.28 18.07
CA GLU A 157 0.97 13.81 19.20
C GLU A 157 1.94 14.93 18.79
N ILE A 158 2.52 14.85 17.59
CA ILE A 158 3.38 15.90 17.03
C ILE A 158 2.54 17.12 16.66
N ALA A 159 1.44 16.91 15.94
CA ALA A 159 0.50 17.94 15.49
C ALA A 159 -0.12 18.75 16.65
N ASN A 160 -0.35 18.10 17.79
CA ASN A 160 -0.90 18.74 18.99
C ASN A 160 0.14 19.59 19.77
N LYS A 161 1.44 19.45 19.47
CA LYS A 161 2.48 20.36 19.99
C LYS A 161 2.53 21.60 19.10
N GLN A 162 3.06 22.71 19.64
CA GLN A 162 3.21 23.96 18.88
C GLN A 162 4.13 23.72 17.65
N THR A 163 3.49 23.41 16.52
CA THR A 163 4.12 23.02 15.26
C THR A 163 3.66 23.99 14.17
N SER A 164 4.56 24.28 13.23
CA SER A 164 4.18 24.95 12.00
C SER A 164 3.64 23.91 11.02
N TRP A 165 2.77 24.33 10.12
CA TRP A 165 2.16 23.43 9.13
C TRP A 165 2.59 23.87 7.74
N TRP A 166 2.97 22.89 6.93
CA TRP A 166 3.16 23.08 5.50
C TRP A 166 1.95 22.53 4.74
N LYS A 167 1.54 23.24 3.70
CA LYS A 167 0.40 22.90 2.84
C LYS A 167 0.74 23.20 1.39
N ASP A 168 0.38 22.31 0.49
CA ASP A 168 0.57 22.43 -0.95
C ASP A 168 -0.57 21.76 -1.73
N GLU A 169 -0.36 21.62 -3.05
CA GLU A 169 -1.31 20.99 -3.97
C GLU A 169 -1.39 19.46 -3.81
N SER A 170 -0.52 18.84 -3.01
CA SER A 170 -0.58 17.40 -2.73
C SER A 170 -1.80 17.01 -1.89
N ASP A 171 -2.48 17.99 -1.29
CA ASP A 171 -3.64 17.77 -0.41
C ASP A 171 -3.23 16.89 0.79
N SER A 172 -2.07 17.18 1.39
CA SER A 172 -1.51 16.46 2.54
C SER A 172 -1.41 17.36 3.76
N ASP A 173 -1.51 16.75 4.94
CA ASP A 173 -1.32 17.40 6.23
C ASP A 173 0.13 17.20 6.69
N ILE A 174 0.92 18.28 6.66
CA ILE A 174 2.36 18.21 6.85
C ILE A 174 2.77 19.05 8.06
N PRO A 175 2.68 18.51 9.30
CA PRO A 175 3.22 19.19 10.47
C PRO A 175 4.75 19.20 10.41
N VAL A 176 5.32 20.31 10.88
CA VAL A 176 6.76 20.53 10.99
C VAL A 176 7.13 20.66 12.46
N HIS A 177 7.96 19.74 12.92
CA HIS A 177 8.47 19.66 14.29
C HIS A 177 9.89 20.24 14.37
N ASN A 178 10.11 21.13 15.34
CA ASN A 178 11.39 21.79 15.63
C ASN A 178 12.08 22.46 14.43
N ASP A 179 11.32 22.92 13.42
CA ASP A 179 11.83 23.52 12.18
C ASP A 179 12.73 22.61 11.33
N THR A 180 12.83 21.31 11.65
CA THR A 180 13.75 20.37 10.98
C THR A 180 13.07 19.08 10.55
N GLU A 181 12.02 18.65 11.22
CA GLU A 181 11.40 17.35 10.98
C GLU A 181 9.98 17.57 10.42
N SER A 182 9.58 16.81 9.39
CA SER A 182 8.23 16.87 8.85
C SER A 182 7.65 15.47 8.71
N VAL A 183 6.34 15.36 8.55
CA VAL A 183 5.71 14.10 8.17
C VAL A 183 4.56 14.41 7.24
N ALA A 184 4.47 13.76 6.10
CA ALA A 184 3.28 13.84 5.27
C ALA A 184 2.25 12.83 5.77
N SER A 185 1.05 13.31 6.08
CA SER A 185 -0.03 12.53 6.63
C SER A 185 -1.38 12.97 6.04
N MET A 186 -2.45 12.26 6.40
CA MET A 186 -3.82 12.68 6.10
C MET A 186 -4.61 12.73 7.41
N SER A 187 -5.05 13.92 7.79
CA SER A 187 -6.04 14.12 8.84
C SER A 187 -7.39 13.47 8.44
N PRO A 188 -8.29 13.24 9.40
CA PRO A 188 -9.67 12.81 9.10
C PRO A 188 -10.38 13.72 8.09
N GLU A 189 -10.13 15.04 8.15
CA GLU A 189 -10.69 16.04 7.25
C GLU A 189 -10.17 15.86 5.82
N THR A 190 -8.85 15.77 5.65
CA THR A 190 -8.21 15.54 4.34
C THR A 190 -8.63 14.20 3.74
N LYS A 191 -8.66 13.14 4.55
CA LYS A 191 -9.16 11.82 4.13
C LYS A 191 -10.61 11.90 3.64
N SER A 192 -11.48 12.58 4.38
CA SER A 192 -12.89 12.81 3.97
C SER A 192 -13.01 13.60 2.67
N GLY A 193 -12.16 14.62 2.48
CA GLY A 193 -12.07 15.40 1.25
C GLY A 193 -11.69 14.54 0.05
N ARG A 194 -10.64 13.70 0.20
CA ARG A 194 -10.20 12.76 -0.84
C ARG A 194 -11.27 11.72 -1.17
N ILE A 195 -11.94 11.15 -0.17
CA ILE A 195 -13.10 10.25 -0.37
C ILE A 195 -14.16 10.92 -1.24
N SER A 196 -14.52 12.16 -0.91
CA SER A 196 -15.53 12.93 -1.65
C SER A 196 -15.10 13.20 -3.09
N LYS A 197 -13.82 13.56 -3.30
CA LYS A 197 -13.23 13.77 -4.62
C LYS A 197 -13.30 12.51 -5.48
N TYR A 198 -12.85 11.37 -4.98
CA TYR A 198 -12.86 10.12 -5.77
C TYR A 198 -14.27 9.61 -6.04
N LYS A 199 -15.20 9.75 -5.08
CA LYS A 199 -16.63 9.48 -5.32
C LYS A 199 -17.20 10.38 -6.42
N GLY A 200 -16.88 11.67 -6.42
CA GLY A 200 -17.29 12.62 -7.46
C GLY A 200 -16.74 12.30 -8.86
N LEU A 201 -15.64 11.55 -8.93
CA LEU A 201 -15.05 11.05 -10.18
C LEU A 201 -15.59 9.66 -10.58
N ASN A 202 -16.59 9.13 -9.88
CA ASN A 202 -17.18 7.80 -10.08
C ASN A 202 -16.22 6.62 -9.82
N PHE A 203 -15.23 6.79 -8.94
CA PHE A 203 -14.43 5.67 -8.45
C PHE A 203 -15.26 4.78 -7.50
N GLY A 204 -14.95 3.48 -7.47
CA GLY A 204 -15.76 2.48 -6.75
C GLY A 204 -15.71 2.59 -5.23
N ASN A 205 -14.54 2.85 -4.65
CA ASN A 205 -14.35 3.10 -3.22
C ASN A 205 -12.95 3.69 -2.94
N VAL A 206 -12.63 3.94 -1.67
CA VAL A 206 -11.25 4.11 -1.18
C VAL A 206 -10.88 2.96 -0.25
N ASP A 207 -9.59 2.71 -0.12
CA ASP A 207 -8.97 1.78 0.84
C ASP A 207 -8.05 2.60 1.77
N ASP A 208 -7.91 2.19 3.04
CA ASP A 208 -7.06 2.84 4.06
C ASP A 208 -6.41 1.82 5.00
#